data_AF-A0A966MHZ6-F1
#
_entry.id   AF-A0A966MHZ6-F1
#
_cell.length_a   1.000
_cell.length_b   1.000
_cell.length_c   1.000
_cell.angle_alpha   90.00
_cell.angle_beta   90.00
_cell.angle_gamma   90.00
#
_symmetry.space_group_name_H-M   'P 1'
#
loop_
_entity.id
_entity.type
_entity.pdbx_description
1 polymer ?
#
loop_
_entity_poly.entity_id
_entity_poly.type
_entity_poly.pdbx_seq_one_letter_code
_entity_poly.pdbx_strand_id
1 'polypeptide(L)'
;MIDLKKATFMGYRRENGRMGIRNHVIIMPLDDLSNAACDAVANNIKGTVKITHPYGRLQFGADLELHFRTLIGAGCNPNVAAVVVIGIEPQWTAKVVEGIKKSGKPVEGFWIEGNGDTTTIANASRAAYKFMKHASKLQRVSAPLSELWVSTKCGESDTTSGCGSNPTVGNAFDKLYEIGSTLVFGETTELTGGEHLVEARCRTPEIKAKFKMMFDRYQGVVERNKTSDLSDSQPTKGNIAGGLTTIEEKALGNIQKIGKKCMVDGVLDKAEMPTGKGLWFMDSSSAAAEMVTLCAASGFAAHFFPTGQGNVI
;
A
#
# COMPACT_ATOMS: atom_id res chain seq x y z
N MET A 1 29.53 9.90 8.40
CA MET A 1 28.09 9.80 8.04
C MET A 1 27.97 9.54 6.55
N ILE A 2 27.02 8.71 6.12
CA ILE A 2 26.77 8.42 4.70
C ILE A 2 26.16 9.68 4.05
N ASP A 3 26.72 10.12 2.91
CA ASP A 3 26.11 11.16 2.07
C ASP A 3 24.92 10.55 1.31
N LEU A 4 23.71 10.76 1.82
CA LEU A 4 22.50 10.17 1.26
C LEU A 4 22.19 10.64 -0.17
N LYS A 5 22.70 11.81 -0.60
CA LYS A 5 22.52 12.28 -1.98
C LYS A 5 23.29 11.42 -2.99
N LYS A 6 24.38 10.78 -2.54
CA LYS A 6 25.20 9.86 -3.34
C LYS A 6 24.92 8.39 -3.02
N ALA A 7 24.06 8.12 -2.03
CA ALA A 7 23.72 6.77 -1.64
C ALA A 7 22.91 6.08 -2.74
N THR A 8 23.22 4.80 -2.95
CA THR A 8 22.53 3.94 -3.92
C THR A 8 22.01 2.69 -3.25
N PHE A 9 21.06 2.01 -3.90
CA PHE A 9 20.60 0.68 -3.50
C PHE A 9 20.53 -0.25 -4.70
N MET A 10 20.62 -1.55 -4.44
CA MET A 10 20.50 -2.60 -5.46
C MET A 10 19.04 -3.08 -5.56
N GLY A 11 18.40 -2.79 -6.68
CA GLY A 11 17.00 -3.14 -6.95
C GLY A 11 16.77 -3.58 -8.39
N TYR A 12 15.51 -3.83 -8.76
CA TYR A 12 15.11 -4.23 -10.11
C TYR A 12 14.45 -3.06 -10.81
N ARG A 13 15.01 -2.62 -11.94
CA ARG A 13 14.37 -1.61 -12.78
C ARG A 13 13.31 -2.27 -13.64
N ARG A 14 12.10 -1.72 -13.61
CA ARG A 14 10.97 -2.16 -14.43
C ARG A 14 10.92 -1.40 -15.75
N GLU A 15 10.12 -1.92 -16.66
CA GLU A 15 9.90 -1.41 -18.02
C GLU A 15 9.40 0.04 -18.01
N ASN A 16 8.59 0.41 -17.01
CA ASN A 16 8.12 1.77 -16.77
C ASN A 16 9.12 2.66 -15.99
N GLY A 17 10.36 2.21 -15.81
CA GLY A 17 11.42 2.92 -15.13
C GLY A 17 11.36 2.90 -13.60
N ARG A 18 10.30 2.39 -12.97
CA ARG A 18 10.18 2.30 -11.50
C ARG A 18 11.17 1.30 -10.92
N MET A 19 11.62 1.54 -9.68
CA MET A 19 12.56 0.67 -8.97
C MET A 19 11.88 -0.17 -7.90
N GLY A 20 12.06 -1.49 -7.96
CA GLY A 20 11.61 -2.45 -6.95
C GLY A 20 12.77 -3.01 -6.13
N ILE A 21 12.51 -3.42 -4.89
CA ILE A 21 13.47 -4.08 -4.00
C ILE A 21 13.21 -5.58 -3.83
N ARG A 22 12.19 -6.09 -4.51
CA ARG A 22 11.81 -7.51 -4.63
C ARG A 22 11.50 -7.84 -6.10
N ASN A 23 11.32 -9.12 -6.38
CA ASN A 23 11.12 -9.65 -7.74
C ASN A 23 10.07 -10.77 -7.74
N HIS A 24 8.86 -10.45 -7.32
CA HIS A 24 7.79 -11.44 -7.14
C HIS A 24 7.07 -11.73 -8.46
N VAL A 25 6.75 -13.01 -8.69
CA VAL A 25 5.71 -13.41 -9.62
C VAL A 25 4.44 -13.61 -8.80
N ILE A 26 3.40 -12.82 -9.10
CA ILE A 26 2.17 -12.85 -8.33
C ILE A 26 1.14 -13.75 -9.01
N ILE A 27 0.44 -14.55 -8.20
CA ILE A 27 -0.82 -15.20 -8.57
C ILE A 27 -1.96 -14.42 -7.90
N MET A 28 -2.74 -13.72 -8.70
CA MET A 28 -3.71 -12.73 -8.27
C MET A 28 -5.13 -13.24 -8.54
N PRO A 29 -5.92 -13.54 -7.50
CA PRO A 29 -7.35 -13.71 -7.67
C PRO A 29 -8.00 -12.35 -7.98
N LEU A 30 -8.92 -12.32 -8.92
CA LEU A 30 -9.82 -11.19 -9.17
C LEU A 30 -10.89 -11.10 -8.06
N ASP A 31 -11.32 -12.26 -7.59
CA ASP A 31 -12.47 -12.47 -6.71
C ASP A 31 -12.21 -13.62 -5.72
N ASP A 32 -13.04 -13.68 -4.69
CA ASP A 32 -12.93 -14.67 -3.61
C ASP A 32 -13.08 -16.12 -4.10
N LEU A 33 -13.87 -16.36 -5.15
CA LEU A 33 -14.06 -17.69 -5.76
C LEU A 33 -12.78 -18.19 -6.43
N SER A 34 -11.95 -17.28 -6.92
CA SER A 34 -10.71 -17.59 -7.62
C SER A 34 -9.52 -17.85 -6.69
N ASN A 35 -9.68 -17.63 -5.38
CA ASN A 35 -8.64 -17.89 -4.38
C ASN A 35 -8.13 -19.34 -4.42
N ALA A 36 -9.04 -20.32 -4.47
CA ALA A 36 -8.67 -21.74 -4.45
C ALA A 36 -7.83 -22.13 -5.69
N ALA A 37 -8.17 -21.57 -6.86
CA ALA A 37 -7.39 -21.78 -8.07
C ALA A 37 -6.00 -21.13 -7.95
N CYS A 38 -5.91 -19.93 -7.39
CA CYS A 38 -4.63 -19.26 -7.14
C CYS A 38 -3.75 -20.04 -6.15
N ASP A 39 -4.36 -20.60 -5.09
CA ASP A 39 -3.69 -21.46 -4.12
C ASP A 39 -3.11 -22.71 -4.79
N ALA A 40 -3.89 -23.37 -5.65
CA ALA A 40 -3.44 -24.56 -6.38
C ALA A 40 -2.27 -24.23 -7.32
N VAL A 41 -2.32 -23.10 -8.04
CA VAL A 41 -1.23 -22.67 -8.92
C VAL A 41 0.04 -22.38 -8.12
N ALA A 42 -0.05 -21.65 -7.01
CA ALA A 42 1.10 -21.37 -6.15
C ALA A 42 1.66 -22.64 -5.48
N ASN A 43 0.81 -23.64 -5.24
CA ASN A 43 1.25 -24.95 -4.77
C ASN A 43 2.04 -25.71 -5.84
N ASN A 44 1.61 -25.64 -7.10
CA ASN A 44 2.30 -26.27 -8.24
C ASN A 44 3.62 -25.58 -8.58
N ILE A 45 3.65 -24.25 -8.57
CA ILE A 45 4.80 -23.45 -9.01
C ILE A 45 5.41 -22.72 -7.81
N LYS A 46 6.42 -23.34 -7.20
CA LYS A 46 7.12 -22.76 -6.04
C LYS A 46 7.83 -21.45 -6.39
N GLY A 47 7.87 -20.53 -5.43
CA GLY A 47 8.49 -19.21 -5.56
C GLY A 47 7.57 -18.10 -6.05
N THR A 48 6.35 -18.43 -6.49
CA THR A 48 5.30 -17.43 -6.72
C THR A 48 4.70 -16.96 -5.40
N VAL A 49 4.16 -15.74 -5.37
CA VAL A 49 3.43 -15.18 -4.23
C VAL A 49 1.95 -15.08 -4.59
N LYS A 50 1.09 -15.69 -3.79
CA LYS A 50 -0.37 -15.55 -3.93
C LYS A 50 -0.87 -14.41 -3.03
N ILE A 51 -1.82 -13.63 -3.51
CA ILE A 51 -2.41 -12.51 -2.77
C ILE A 51 -3.94 -12.67 -2.67
N THR A 52 -4.38 -13.56 -1.78
CA THR A 52 -5.80 -13.87 -1.63
C THR A 52 -6.57 -12.79 -0.90
N HIS A 53 -7.87 -12.65 -1.19
CA HIS A 53 -8.75 -11.67 -0.53
C HIS A 53 -10.21 -12.12 -0.54
N PRO A 54 -11.07 -11.57 0.34
CA PRO A 54 -12.49 -11.94 0.40
C PRO A 54 -13.42 -11.13 -0.53
N TYR A 55 -12.88 -10.18 -1.30
CA TYR A 55 -13.66 -9.25 -2.16
C TYR A 55 -13.78 -9.72 -3.62
N GLY A 56 -14.38 -8.89 -4.48
CA GLY A 56 -14.47 -9.12 -5.93
C GLY A 56 -15.82 -9.63 -6.43
N ARG A 57 -16.88 -9.54 -5.63
CA ARG A 57 -18.26 -9.86 -6.04
C ARG A 57 -19.22 -8.75 -5.63
N LEU A 58 -20.16 -8.44 -6.54
CA LEU A 58 -21.31 -7.54 -6.31
C LEU A 58 -20.95 -6.13 -5.77
N GLN A 59 -19.71 -5.70 -5.94
CA GLN A 59 -19.31 -4.32 -5.67
C GLN A 59 -19.85 -3.39 -6.76
N PHE A 60 -20.19 -2.16 -6.40
CA PHE A 60 -20.69 -1.14 -7.31
C PHE A 60 -20.15 0.24 -6.94
N GLY A 61 -20.21 1.19 -7.89
CA GLY A 61 -19.78 2.57 -7.65
C GLY A 61 -18.33 2.69 -7.21
N ALA A 62 -18.09 3.52 -6.18
CA ALA A 62 -16.74 3.83 -5.70
C ALA A 62 -15.97 2.59 -5.18
N ASP A 63 -16.67 1.63 -4.58
CA ASP A 63 -16.05 0.41 -4.05
C ASP A 63 -15.55 -0.49 -5.18
N LEU A 64 -16.30 -0.59 -6.28
CA LEU A 64 -15.89 -1.35 -7.46
C LEU A 64 -14.66 -0.71 -8.13
N GLU A 65 -14.64 0.61 -8.24
CA GLU A 65 -13.50 1.33 -8.81
C GLU A 65 -12.25 1.21 -7.91
N LEU A 66 -12.42 1.26 -6.59
CA LEU A 66 -11.33 1.00 -5.65
C LEU A 66 -10.82 -0.44 -5.74
N HIS A 67 -11.71 -1.42 -5.90
CA HIS A 67 -11.33 -2.84 -6.09
C HIS A 67 -10.39 -3.00 -7.29
N PHE A 68 -10.82 -2.51 -8.47
CA PHE A 68 -9.99 -2.57 -9.67
C PHE A 68 -8.68 -1.79 -9.52
N ARG A 69 -8.74 -0.58 -8.95
CA ARG A 69 -7.54 0.24 -8.73
C ARG A 69 -6.54 -0.48 -7.82
N THR A 70 -7.02 -1.14 -6.77
CA THR A 70 -6.17 -1.87 -5.83
C THR A 70 -5.50 -3.07 -6.49
N LEU A 71 -6.25 -3.91 -7.22
CA LEU A 71 -5.70 -5.07 -7.92
C LEU A 71 -4.71 -4.67 -9.03
N ILE A 72 -5.11 -3.72 -9.87
CA ILE A 72 -4.26 -3.21 -10.95
C ILE A 72 -2.98 -2.58 -10.36
N GLY A 73 -3.13 -1.76 -9.32
CA GLY A 73 -2.03 -1.14 -8.62
C GLY A 73 -1.06 -2.15 -8.01
N ALA A 74 -1.59 -3.19 -7.35
CA ALA A 74 -0.78 -4.25 -6.76
C ALA A 74 0.03 -5.00 -7.82
N GLY A 75 -0.56 -5.29 -8.98
CA GLY A 75 0.16 -5.88 -10.12
C GLY A 75 1.21 -4.93 -10.73
N CYS A 76 0.92 -3.63 -10.75
CA CYS A 76 1.83 -2.58 -11.22
C CYS A 76 2.98 -2.27 -10.24
N ASN A 77 2.88 -2.65 -8.95
CA ASN A 77 3.88 -2.35 -7.93
C ASN A 77 5.30 -2.80 -8.34
N PRO A 78 6.36 -1.98 -8.21
CA PRO A 78 7.67 -2.32 -8.74
C PRO A 78 8.34 -3.55 -8.09
N ASN A 79 7.88 -4.03 -6.93
CA ASN A 79 8.30 -5.31 -6.35
C ASN A 79 7.80 -6.54 -7.11
N VAL A 80 6.88 -6.35 -8.06
CA VAL A 80 6.27 -7.40 -8.89
C VAL A 80 6.92 -7.40 -10.27
N ALA A 81 7.38 -8.57 -10.69
CA ALA A 81 8.00 -8.82 -11.99
C ALA A 81 6.97 -9.23 -13.05
N ALA A 82 5.99 -10.05 -12.67
CA ALA A 82 4.96 -10.56 -13.56
C ALA A 82 3.73 -11.01 -12.76
N VAL A 83 2.57 -11.11 -13.43
CA VAL A 83 1.29 -11.43 -12.77
C VAL A 83 0.49 -12.46 -13.56
N VAL A 84 -0.01 -13.49 -12.89
CA VAL A 84 -1.10 -14.34 -13.39
C VAL A 84 -2.38 -13.91 -12.70
N VAL A 85 -3.35 -13.44 -13.46
CA VAL A 85 -4.68 -13.07 -12.95
C VAL A 85 -5.64 -14.23 -13.16
N ILE A 86 -6.37 -14.63 -12.14
CA ILE A 86 -7.43 -15.65 -12.23
C ILE A 86 -8.73 -15.05 -11.72
N GLY A 87 -9.77 -15.03 -12.54
CA GLY A 87 -11.11 -14.61 -12.15
C GLY A 87 -12.17 -15.65 -12.41
N ILE A 88 -13.40 -15.36 -12.01
CA ILE A 88 -14.53 -16.23 -12.32
C ILE A 88 -14.91 -16.14 -13.81
N GLU A 89 -14.86 -14.93 -14.39
CA GLU A 89 -15.37 -14.62 -15.73
C GLU A 89 -14.39 -13.71 -16.52
N PRO A 90 -14.46 -13.67 -17.87
CA PRO A 90 -13.44 -13.03 -18.70
C PRO A 90 -13.42 -11.49 -18.67
N GLN A 91 -14.52 -10.79 -18.47
CA GLN A 91 -14.65 -9.35 -18.64
C GLN A 91 -13.83 -8.56 -17.61
N TRP A 92 -14.03 -8.83 -16.33
CA TRP A 92 -13.33 -8.20 -15.22
C TRP A 92 -11.89 -8.71 -15.12
N THR A 93 -11.66 -9.98 -15.43
CA THR A 93 -10.31 -10.54 -15.59
C THR A 93 -9.53 -9.73 -16.63
N ALA A 94 -10.11 -9.47 -17.79
CA ALA A 94 -9.49 -8.65 -18.84
C ALA A 94 -9.26 -7.21 -18.38
N LYS A 95 -10.20 -6.60 -17.62
CA LYS A 95 -10.02 -5.24 -17.06
C LYS A 95 -8.77 -5.13 -16.20
N VAL A 96 -8.52 -6.12 -15.32
CA VAL A 96 -7.31 -6.15 -14.47
C VAL A 96 -6.05 -6.41 -15.31
N VAL A 97 -6.09 -7.39 -16.21
CA VAL A 97 -4.97 -7.72 -17.10
C VAL A 97 -4.54 -6.51 -17.92
N GLU A 98 -5.48 -5.86 -18.61
CA GLU A 98 -5.17 -4.69 -19.45
C GLU A 98 -4.74 -3.49 -18.61
N GLY A 99 -5.25 -3.35 -17.38
CA GLY A 99 -4.77 -2.36 -16.42
C GLY A 99 -3.28 -2.56 -16.06
N ILE A 100 -2.90 -3.80 -15.74
CA ILE A 100 -1.52 -4.15 -15.37
C ILE A 100 -0.58 -4.03 -16.58
N LYS A 101 -1.02 -4.48 -17.76
CA LYS A 101 -0.25 -4.49 -19.00
C LYS A 101 0.25 -3.10 -19.42
N LYS A 102 -0.48 -2.03 -19.07
CA LYS A 102 -0.05 -0.64 -19.27
C LYS A 102 1.26 -0.29 -18.55
N SER A 103 1.63 -1.02 -17.50
CA SER A 103 2.94 -0.86 -16.84
C SER A 103 4.12 -1.46 -17.61
N GLY A 104 3.86 -2.18 -18.71
CA GLY A 104 4.86 -2.88 -19.51
C GLY A 104 5.21 -4.28 -18.99
N LYS A 105 4.66 -4.69 -17.85
CA LYS A 105 4.97 -5.99 -17.24
C LYS A 105 4.29 -7.16 -17.95
N PRO A 106 4.92 -8.35 -17.94
CA PRO A 106 4.25 -9.59 -18.32
C PRO A 106 3.04 -9.89 -17.43
N VAL A 107 1.87 -10.06 -18.05
CA VAL A 107 0.63 -10.44 -17.37
C VAL A 107 -0.21 -11.34 -18.27
N GLU A 108 -0.77 -12.40 -17.68
CA GLU A 108 -1.71 -13.32 -18.35
C GLU A 108 -2.95 -13.52 -17.47
N GLY A 109 -4.13 -13.62 -18.10
CA GLY A 109 -5.41 -13.81 -17.42
C GLY A 109 -6.07 -15.15 -17.76
N PHE A 110 -6.70 -15.76 -16.76
CA PHE A 110 -7.46 -17.01 -16.89
C PHE A 110 -8.79 -16.87 -16.15
N TRP A 111 -9.82 -17.61 -16.57
CA TRP A 111 -11.11 -17.59 -15.91
C TRP A 111 -11.75 -18.97 -15.81
N ILE A 112 -12.45 -19.21 -14.70
CA ILE A 112 -12.93 -20.54 -14.30
C ILE A 112 -14.24 -20.91 -15.03
N GLU A 113 -15.17 -19.97 -15.17
CA GLU A 113 -16.47 -20.22 -15.82
C GLU A 113 -16.27 -20.63 -17.28
N GLY A 114 -16.94 -21.72 -17.69
CA GLY A 114 -16.81 -22.29 -19.03
C GLY A 114 -15.51 -23.09 -19.29
N ASN A 115 -14.47 -22.96 -18.45
CA ASN A 115 -13.22 -23.71 -18.59
C ASN A 115 -13.05 -24.83 -17.55
N GLY A 116 -13.73 -24.71 -16.41
CA GLY A 116 -13.55 -25.59 -15.26
C GLY A 116 -12.27 -25.27 -14.48
N ASP A 117 -12.24 -25.67 -13.21
CA ASP A 117 -11.13 -25.39 -12.28
C ASP A 117 -9.80 -26.02 -12.73
N THR A 118 -9.83 -27.29 -13.10
CA THR A 118 -8.66 -28.14 -13.35
C THR A 118 -7.90 -27.64 -14.58
N THR A 119 -8.62 -27.34 -15.66
CA THR A 119 -8.04 -26.77 -16.90
C THR A 119 -7.46 -25.39 -16.63
N THR A 120 -8.19 -24.55 -15.90
CA THR A 120 -7.76 -23.19 -15.53
C THR A 120 -6.46 -23.23 -14.72
N ILE A 121 -6.41 -24.05 -13.68
CA ILE A 121 -5.22 -24.25 -12.82
C ILE A 121 -4.05 -24.76 -13.65
N ALA A 122 -4.25 -25.73 -14.55
CA ALA A 122 -3.19 -26.26 -15.39
C ALA A 122 -2.59 -25.19 -16.33
N ASN A 123 -3.44 -24.38 -16.96
CA ASN A 123 -3.01 -23.32 -17.87
C ASN A 123 -2.34 -22.15 -17.13
N ALA A 124 -2.92 -21.70 -16.02
CA ALA A 124 -2.33 -20.69 -15.15
C ALA A 124 -0.98 -21.15 -14.57
N SER A 125 -0.83 -22.43 -14.22
CA SER A 125 0.45 -23.02 -13.77
C SER A 125 1.52 -22.96 -14.86
N ARG A 126 1.15 -23.20 -16.12
CA ARG A 126 2.09 -23.06 -17.26
C ARG A 126 2.56 -21.61 -17.44
N ALA A 127 1.65 -20.64 -17.31
CA ALA A 127 2.00 -19.22 -17.36
C ALA A 127 2.90 -18.80 -16.19
N ALA A 128 2.53 -19.18 -14.96
CA ALA A 128 3.32 -18.93 -13.76
C ALA A 128 4.74 -19.48 -13.89
N TYR A 129 4.92 -20.68 -14.43
CA TYR A 129 6.24 -21.26 -14.68
C TYR A 129 7.06 -20.44 -15.69
N LYS A 130 6.44 -19.99 -16.79
CA LYS A 130 7.10 -19.09 -17.76
C LYS A 130 7.53 -17.77 -17.10
N PHE A 131 6.67 -17.20 -16.26
CA PHE A 131 6.98 -15.97 -15.54
C PHE A 131 8.07 -16.15 -14.48
N MET A 132 8.13 -17.29 -13.79
CA MET A 132 9.25 -17.59 -12.90
C MET A 132 10.57 -17.67 -13.66
N LYS A 133 10.58 -18.28 -14.86
CA LYS A 133 11.76 -18.28 -15.76
C LYS A 133 12.13 -16.90 -16.27
N HIS A 134 11.15 -16.02 -16.50
CA HIS A 134 11.41 -14.64 -16.88
C HIS A 134 12.03 -13.87 -15.70
N ALA A 135 11.38 -13.92 -14.54
CA ALA A 135 11.82 -13.23 -13.33
C ALA A 135 13.22 -13.65 -12.88
N SER A 136 13.57 -14.94 -13.01
CA SER A 136 14.91 -15.44 -12.62
C SER A 136 16.06 -14.91 -13.46
N LYS A 137 15.78 -14.37 -14.66
CA LYS A 137 16.80 -13.75 -15.52
C LYS A 137 17.07 -12.29 -15.16
N LEU A 138 16.16 -11.63 -14.44
CA LEU A 138 16.29 -10.24 -14.07
C LEU A 138 17.38 -10.07 -12.99
N GLN A 139 18.30 -9.14 -13.22
CA GLN A 139 19.39 -8.83 -12.29
C GLN A 139 19.13 -7.53 -11.56
N ARG A 140 19.66 -7.43 -10.34
CA ARG A 140 19.63 -6.16 -9.61
C ARG A 140 20.61 -5.18 -10.24
N VAL A 141 20.19 -3.92 -10.32
CA VAL A 141 20.99 -2.78 -10.78
C VAL A 141 21.10 -1.75 -9.66
N SER A 142 22.18 -0.99 -9.66
CA SER A 142 22.34 0.13 -8.75
C SER A 142 21.44 1.29 -9.18
N ALA A 143 20.76 1.91 -8.22
CA ALA A 143 19.98 3.13 -8.43
C ALA A 143 20.17 4.12 -7.27
N PRO A 144 20.08 5.44 -7.51
CA PRO A 144 20.03 6.45 -6.45
C PRO A 144 18.94 6.16 -5.42
N LEU A 145 19.24 6.36 -4.13
CA LEU A 145 18.28 6.15 -3.04
C LEU A 145 17.00 7.00 -3.19
N SER A 146 17.10 8.16 -3.85
CA SER A 146 15.96 9.03 -4.17
C SER A 146 14.88 8.37 -5.04
N GLU A 147 15.18 7.26 -5.71
CA GLU A 147 14.20 6.53 -6.51
C GLU A 147 13.37 5.52 -5.69
N LEU A 148 13.78 5.23 -4.45
CA LEU A 148 13.02 4.36 -3.57
C LEU A 148 11.79 5.10 -3.02
N TRP A 149 10.62 4.50 -3.24
CA TRP A 149 9.36 4.98 -2.68
C TRP A 149 9.06 4.26 -1.37
N VAL A 150 8.89 5.03 -0.30
CA VAL A 150 8.76 4.52 1.07
C VAL A 150 7.46 4.99 1.70
N SER A 151 6.68 4.10 2.30
CA SER A 151 5.54 4.49 3.12
C SER A 151 5.81 4.26 4.60
N THR A 152 4.92 4.80 5.43
CA THR A 152 4.88 4.50 6.86
C THR A 152 3.45 4.24 7.33
N LYS A 153 3.31 3.32 8.29
CA LYS A 153 2.06 3.01 9.02
C LYS A 153 2.42 2.54 10.42
N CYS A 154 1.79 3.02 11.50
CA CYS A 154 1.92 2.33 12.78
C CYS A 154 1.06 1.07 12.85
N GLY A 155 1.58 0.05 13.54
CA GLY A 155 0.83 -1.14 13.92
C GLY A 155 0.05 -0.90 15.20
N GLU A 156 0.48 -1.51 16.29
CA GLU A 156 -0.12 -1.32 17.61
C GLU A 156 0.70 -0.34 18.44
N SER A 157 0.38 0.94 18.27
CA SER A 157 1.00 2.02 19.05
C SER A 157 0.82 1.80 20.56
N ASP A 158 1.89 2.05 21.28
CA ASP A 158 1.99 2.09 22.75
C ASP A 158 2.55 3.46 23.18
N THR A 159 2.71 3.70 24.49
CA THR A 159 3.29 4.94 25.02
C THR A 159 4.70 5.22 24.48
N THR A 160 5.49 4.20 24.16
CA THR A 160 6.86 4.37 23.65
C THR A 160 6.90 4.77 22.17
N SER A 161 5.83 4.49 21.42
CA SER A 161 5.77 4.72 19.99
C SER A 161 5.94 6.19 19.62
N GLY A 162 5.25 7.09 20.32
CA GLY A 162 5.38 8.55 20.14
C GLY A 162 6.73 9.13 20.60
N CYS A 163 7.45 8.40 21.45
CA CYS A 163 8.70 8.85 22.07
C CYS A 163 9.96 8.29 21.39
N GLY A 164 9.86 7.15 20.71
CA GLY A 164 11.00 6.42 20.16
C GLY A 164 10.84 6.03 18.70
N SER A 165 9.94 5.08 18.41
CA SER A 165 9.84 4.48 17.08
C SER A 165 9.32 5.45 16.01
N ASN A 166 8.27 6.21 16.31
CA ASN A 166 7.72 7.19 15.36
C ASN A 166 8.69 8.36 15.11
N PRO A 167 9.34 8.97 16.12
CA PRO A 167 10.41 9.95 15.88
C PRO A 167 11.59 9.39 15.07
N THR A 168 11.93 8.11 15.25
CA THR A 168 13.00 7.45 14.48
C THR A 168 12.63 7.33 13.01
N VAL A 169 11.38 6.93 12.72
CA VAL A 169 10.83 6.93 11.36
C VAL A 169 10.80 8.36 10.80
N GLY A 170 10.38 9.35 11.60
CA GLY A 170 10.38 10.76 11.22
C GLY A 170 11.75 11.28 10.79
N ASN A 171 12.80 10.94 11.52
CA ASN A 171 14.18 11.28 11.16
C ASN A 171 14.62 10.61 9.84
N ALA A 172 14.16 9.39 9.57
CA ALA A 172 14.40 8.75 8.27
C ALA A 172 13.62 9.45 7.14
N PHE A 173 12.35 9.81 7.39
CA PHE A 173 11.51 10.55 6.44
C PHE A 173 12.11 11.90 6.09
N ASP A 174 12.55 12.72 7.07
CA ASP A 174 13.19 14.01 6.79
C ASP A 174 14.43 13.87 5.90
N LYS A 175 15.25 12.85 6.13
CA LYS A 175 16.45 12.56 5.32
C LYS A 175 16.11 12.10 3.91
N LEU A 176 15.11 11.24 3.75
CA LEU A 176 14.65 10.78 2.44
C LEU A 176 13.96 11.90 1.66
N TYR A 177 13.23 12.78 2.37
CA TYR A 177 12.60 13.96 1.80
C TYR A 177 13.64 14.92 1.21
N GLU A 178 14.72 15.20 1.93
CA GLU A 178 15.80 16.09 1.49
C GLU A 178 16.52 15.62 0.22
N ILE A 179 16.58 14.31 -0.03
CA ILE A 179 17.17 13.75 -1.27
C ILE A 179 16.16 13.61 -2.40
N GLY A 180 14.90 14.00 -2.19
CA GLY A 180 13.85 13.95 -3.19
C GLY A 180 13.27 12.55 -3.42
N SER A 181 13.16 11.73 -2.37
CA SER A 181 12.36 10.50 -2.41
C SER A 181 10.86 10.80 -2.49
N THR A 182 10.06 9.79 -2.80
CA THR A 182 8.59 9.85 -2.69
C THR A 182 8.17 9.08 -1.45
N LEU A 183 7.46 9.77 -0.56
CA LEU A 183 7.08 9.29 0.75
C LEU A 183 5.56 9.34 0.90
N VAL A 184 4.98 8.43 1.69
CA VAL A 184 3.55 8.52 2.02
C VAL A 184 3.26 8.11 3.46
N PHE A 185 2.29 8.79 4.05
CA PHE A 185 1.65 8.45 5.32
C PHE A 185 0.13 8.56 5.14
N GLY A 186 -0.64 8.04 6.08
CA GLY A 186 -2.11 8.05 6.03
C GLY A 186 -2.69 7.96 7.43
N GLU A 187 -3.64 7.04 7.64
CA GLU A 187 -4.28 6.78 8.94
C GLU A 187 -5.19 7.94 9.36
N THR A 188 -6.16 8.28 8.50
CA THR A 188 -6.96 9.51 8.62
C THR A 188 -7.58 9.68 10.01
N THR A 189 -8.12 8.62 10.60
CA THR A 189 -8.74 8.68 11.93
C THR A 189 -7.75 8.79 13.08
N GLU A 190 -6.50 8.34 12.90
CA GLU A 190 -5.42 8.51 13.88
C GLU A 190 -4.79 9.89 13.84
N LEU A 191 -5.28 10.80 12.99
CA LEU A 191 -4.90 12.22 13.01
C LEU A 191 -5.88 13.07 13.82
N THR A 192 -7.01 12.51 14.28
CA THR A 192 -8.04 13.22 15.03
C THR A 192 -7.46 13.91 16.27
N GLY A 193 -7.67 15.21 16.39
CA GLY A 193 -7.12 16.06 17.44
C GLY A 193 -5.74 16.66 17.11
N GLY A 194 -5.06 16.13 16.09
CA GLY A 194 -3.77 16.60 15.60
C GLY A 194 -3.79 17.07 14.14
N GLU A 195 -4.93 17.02 13.46
CA GLU A 195 -5.05 17.30 12.02
C GLU A 195 -4.58 18.70 11.65
N HIS A 196 -4.81 19.68 12.53
CA HIS A 196 -4.34 21.06 12.35
C HIS A 196 -2.80 21.17 12.24
N LEU A 197 -2.04 20.24 12.81
CA LEU A 197 -0.58 20.17 12.67
C LEU A 197 -0.16 19.68 11.28
N VAL A 198 -0.96 18.79 10.68
CA VAL A 198 -0.75 18.34 9.29
C VAL A 198 -1.17 19.44 8.32
N GLU A 199 -2.30 20.12 8.58
CA GLU A 199 -2.73 21.29 7.81
C GLU A 199 -1.67 22.39 7.77
N ALA A 200 -1.03 22.70 8.90
CA ALA A 200 0.02 23.70 8.99
C ALA A 200 1.28 23.33 8.16
N ARG A 201 1.43 22.04 7.82
CA ARG A 201 2.54 21.51 7.03
C ARG A 201 2.18 21.23 5.58
N CYS A 202 0.97 21.56 5.14
CA CYS A 202 0.59 21.47 3.74
C CYS A 202 1.30 22.56 2.93
N ARG A 203 1.95 22.18 1.82
CA ARG A 203 2.79 23.09 1.04
C ARG A 203 2.02 24.27 0.44
N THR A 204 0.78 24.05 0.05
CA THR A 204 -0.08 25.09 -0.54
C THR A 204 -1.49 25.09 0.06
N PRO A 205 -2.24 26.20 -0.04
CA PRO A 205 -3.64 26.25 0.39
C PRO A 205 -4.53 25.19 -0.27
N GLU A 206 -4.27 24.84 -1.53
CA GLU A 206 -5.03 23.84 -2.28
C GLU A 206 -4.79 22.43 -1.72
N ILE A 207 -3.55 22.11 -1.39
CA ILE A 207 -3.19 20.84 -0.73
C ILE A 207 -3.84 20.78 0.65
N LYS A 208 -3.79 21.88 1.41
CA LYS A 208 -4.46 21.99 2.71
C LYS A 208 -5.97 21.74 2.60
N ALA A 209 -6.62 22.40 1.64
CA ALA A 209 -8.05 22.22 1.40
C ALA A 209 -8.40 20.78 0.99
N LYS A 210 -7.58 20.14 0.14
CA LYS A 210 -7.76 18.74 -0.25
C LYS A 210 -7.55 17.79 0.93
N PHE A 211 -6.54 18.02 1.77
CA PHE A 211 -6.33 17.25 3.01
C PHE A 211 -7.55 17.35 3.92
N LYS A 212 -8.00 18.58 4.21
CA LYS A 212 -9.15 18.84 5.06
C LYS A 212 -10.42 18.18 4.52
N MET A 213 -10.67 18.27 3.22
CA MET A 213 -11.79 17.59 2.58
C MET A 213 -11.74 16.07 2.78
N MET A 214 -10.57 15.43 2.62
CA MET A 214 -10.42 13.99 2.85
C MET A 214 -10.63 13.61 4.31
N PHE A 215 -10.06 14.40 5.23
CA PHE A 215 -10.21 14.21 6.66
C PHE A 215 -11.69 14.33 7.08
N ASP A 216 -12.35 15.44 6.72
CA ASP A 216 -13.75 15.70 7.04
C ASP A 216 -14.69 14.64 6.41
N ARG A 217 -14.37 14.15 5.20
CA ARG A 217 -15.10 13.04 4.56
C ARG A 217 -15.04 11.77 5.41
N TYR A 218 -13.87 11.43 5.94
CA TYR A 218 -13.70 10.24 6.78
C TYR A 218 -14.37 10.43 8.15
N GLN A 219 -14.21 11.59 8.77
CA GLN A 219 -14.92 11.94 10.02
C GLN A 219 -16.43 11.83 9.84
N GLY A 220 -16.97 12.32 8.72
CA GLY A 220 -18.38 12.17 8.38
C GLY A 220 -18.85 10.72 8.24
N VAL A 221 -17.98 9.77 7.85
CA VAL A 221 -18.30 8.33 7.90
C VAL A 221 -18.37 7.86 9.34
N VAL A 222 -17.41 8.23 10.18
CA VAL A 222 -17.39 7.81 11.58
C VAL A 222 -18.61 8.36 12.33
N GLU A 223 -18.87 9.66 12.22
CA GLU A 223 -19.99 10.34 12.89
C GLU A 223 -21.36 9.77 12.50
N ARG A 224 -21.54 9.33 11.25
CA ARG A 224 -22.80 8.71 10.79
C ARG A 224 -23.02 7.29 11.31
N ASN A 225 -21.94 6.56 11.62
CA ASN A 225 -21.99 5.14 11.95
C ASN A 225 -21.60 4.84 13.41
N LYS A 226 -21.29 5.87 14.20
CA LYS A 226 -20.89 5.70 15.59
C LYS A 226 -22.07 5.23 16.43
N THR A 227 -21.88 4.13 17.16
CA THR A 227 -22.85 3.59 18.13
C THR A 227 -22.61 4.13 19.55
N SER A 228 -21.43 4.71 19.78
CA SER A 228 -20.93 5.40 20.97
C SER A 228 -20.09 6.59 20.49
N ASP A 229 -19.39 7.33 21.36
CA ASP A 229 -18.37 8.26 20.89
C ASP A 229 -17.26 7.50 20.13
N LEU A 230 -16.44 8.17 19.31
CA LEU A 230 -15.38 7.60 18.45
C LEU A 230 -14.45 6.57 19.17
N SER A 231 -14.45 6.62 20.51
CA SER A 231 -13.62 5.92 21.50
C SER A 231 -13.58 4.40 21.39
N ASP A 232 -14.61 3.71 20.88
CA ASP A 232 -14.56 2.24 20.80
C ASP A 232 -13.73 1.71 19.63
N SER A 233 -13.45 2.56 18.64
CA SER A 233 -12.64 2.19 17.46
C SER A 233 -11.21 2.73 17.53
N GLN A 234 -11.02 3.92 18.11
CA GLN A 234 -9.73 4.60 18.24
C GLN A 234 -9.71 5.48 19.52
N PRO A 235 -8.69 5.40 20.39
CA PRO A 235 -7.61 4.40 20.39
C PRO A 235 -8.16 2.97 20.51
N THR A 236 -7.52 1.99 19.85
CA THR A 236 -7.97 0.60 19.97
C THR A 236 -7.76 0.07 21.39
N LYS A 237 -8.46 -1.01 21.78
CA LYS A 237 -8.21 -1.68 23.08
C LYS A 237 -6.73 -2.02 23.29
N GLY A 238 -6.03 -2.42 22.24
CA GLY A 238 -4.59 -2.64 22.27
C GLY A 238 -3.82 -1.36 22.59
N ASN A 239 -4.17 -0.23 21.97
CA ASN A 239 -3.53 1.05 22.27
C ASN A 239 -3.71 1.51 23.73
N ILE A 240 -4.93 1.34 24.26
CA ILE A 240 -5.23 1.68 25.66
C ILE A 240 -4.44 0.78 26.62
N ALA A 241 -4.39 -0.54 26.33
CA ALA A 241 -3.56 -1.48 27.10
C ALA A 241 -2.05 -1.14 26.99
N GLY A 242 -1.64 -0.59 25.84
CA GLY A 242 -0.31 -0.05 25.60
C GLY A 242 -0.02 1.31 26.23
N GLY A 243 -0.98 1.87 26.99
CA GLY A 243 -0.80 3.08 27.79
C GLY A 243 -1.16 4.41 27.12
N LEU A 244 -1.88 4.40 25.99
CA LEU A 244 -2.40 5.63 25.37
C LEU A 244 -3.76 6.00 25.96
N THR A 245 -3.91 7.26 26.39
CA THR A 245 -5.07 7.72 27.16
C THR A 245 -6.14 8.42 26.33
N THR A 246 -5.75 9.14 25.27
CA THR A 246 -6.70 9.82 24.37
C THR A 246 -6.33 9.66 22.89
N ILE A 247 -7.26 10.01 21.99
CA ILE A 247 -7.01 10.00 20.55
C ILE A 247 -6.03 11.11 20.13
N GLU A 248 -6.09 12.26 20.81
CA GLU A 248 -5.17 13.38 20.61
C GLU A 248 -3.72 12.97 20.95
N GLU A 249 -3.51 12.29 22.08
CA GLU A 249 -2.18 11.78 22.47
C GLU A 249 -1.63 10.83 21.39
N LYS A 250 -2.48 9.93 20.90
CA LYS A 250 -2.14 9.02 19.80
C LYS A 250 -1.80 9.79 18.51
N ALA A 251 -2.58 10.81 18.17
CA ALA A 251 -2.35 11.63 16.98
C ALA A 251 -1.01 12.37 17.04
N LEU A 252 -0.66 12.95 18.19
CA LEU A 252 0.63 13.62 18.39
C LEU A 252 1.81 12.66 18.17
N GLY A 253 1.69 11.43 18.65
CA GLY A 253 2.66 10.36 18.41
C GLY A 253 2.71 9.91 16.94
N ASN A 254 1.55 9.75 16.30
CA ASN A 254 1.42 9.37 14.88
C ASN A 254 2.13 10.39 13.97
N ILE A 255 1.89 11.68 14.18
CA ILE A 255 2.43 12.77 13.36
C ILE A 255 3.97 12.83 13.42
N GLN A 256 4.61 12.28 14.47
CA GLN A 256 6.08 12.20 14.51
C GLN A 256 6.67 11.39 13.35
N LYS A 257 5.91 10.46 12.74
CA LYS A 257 6.39 9.61 11.62
C LYS A 257 6.74 10.40 10.37
N ILE A 258 6.16 11.59 10.19
CA ILE A 258 6.46 12.45 9.06
C ILE A 258 7.60 13.46 9.34
N GLY A 259 8.32 13.27 10.44
CA GLY A 259 9.49 14.08 10.78
C GLY A 259 9.13 15.52 11.12
N LYS A 260 10.13 16.40 11.11
CA LYS A 260 10.03 17.83 11.46
C LYS A 260 10.19 18.75 10.25
N LYS A 261 10.75 18.26 9.15
CA LYS A 261 11.09 19.07 7.97
C LYS A 261 10.19 18.83 6.77
N CYS A 262 9.60 17.63 6.66
CA CYS A 262 8.76 17.30 5.51
C CYS A 262 7.55 18.25 5.43
N MET A 263 7.24 18.76 4.24
CA MET A 263 5.97 19.42 3.95
C MET A 263 5.10 18.43 3.17
N VAL A 264 3.79 18.44 3.40
CA VAL A 264 2.85 17.63 2.62
C VAL A 264 2.74 18.27 1.22
N ASP A 265 3.26 17.56 0.23
CA ASP A 265 3.37 17.99 -1.17
C ASP A 265 2.17 17.57 -2.01
N GLY A 266 1.33 16.68 -1.50
CA GLY A 266 0.10 16.29 -2.17
C GLY A 266 -0.77 15.34 -1.35
N VAL A 267 -2.00 15.15 -1.84
CA VAL A 267 -3.02 14.32 -1.20
C VAL A 267 -3.58 13.33 -2.21
N LEU A 268 -3.66 12.07 -1.80
CA LEU A 268 -4.10 10.91 -2.57
C LEU A 268 -5.40 10.35 -1.98
N ASP A 269 -6.33 9.96 -2.84
CA ASP A 269 -7.37 9.02 -2.42
C ASP A 269 -6.81 7.59 -2.37
N LYS A 270 -7.64 6.65 -1.92
CA LYS A 270 -7.27 5.24 -1.74
C LYS A 270 -6.69 4.64 -3.03
N ALA A 271 -5.53 3.99 -2.90
CA ALA A 271 -4.77 3.35 -3.97
C ALA A 271 -4.41 4.26 -5.16
N GLU A 272 -4.45 5.59 -5.00
CA GLU A 272 -3.96 6.52 -6.04
C GLU A 272 -2.44 6.56 -6.05
N MET A 273 -1.85 6.57 -7.24
CA MET A 273 -0.41 6.70 -7.42
C MET A 273 -0.01 8.18 -7.32
N PRO A 274 1.05 8.53 -6.56
CA PRO A 274 1.56 9.90 -6.55
C PRO A 274 2.14 10.30 -7.91
N THR A 275 2.04 11.58 -8.23
CA THR A 275 2.48 12.14 -9.53
C THR A 275 3.90 12.71 -9.49
N GLY A 276 4.56 12.69 -8.33
CA GLY A 276 5.88 13.27 -8.16
C GLY A 276 6.54 12.96 -6.82
N LYS A 277 7.76 13.50 -6.65
CA LYS A 277 8.55 13.40 -5.42
C LYS A 277 7.93 14.24 -4.30
N GLY A 278 8.27 13.92 -3.05
CA GLY A 278 7.76 14.61 -1.88
C GLY A 278 6.99 13.71 -0.93
N LEU A 279 6.40 14.30 0.10
CA LEU A 279 5.59 13.63 1.10
C LEU A 279 4.11 13.75 0.74
N TRP A 280 3.46 12.61 0.56
CA TRP A 280 2.04 12.51 0.24
C TRP A 280 1.24 12.08 1.47
N PHE A 281 0.05 12.65 1.63
CA PHE A 281 -0.97 12.09 2.51
C PHE A 281 -1.91 11.20 1.68
N MET A 282 -2.17 9.98 2.11
CA MET A 282 -3.18 9.10 1.51
C MET A 282 -4.34 8.91 2.48
N ASP A 283 -5.55 9.19 2.01
CA ASP A 283 -6.75 8.88 2.79
C ASP A 283 -6.87 7.35 2.95
N SER A 284 -6.85 6.88 4.19
CA SER A 284 -6.93 5.46 4.52
C SER A 284 -7.60 5.25 5.88
N SER A 285 -8.15 4.05 6.10
CA SER A 285 -8.41 3.63 7.46
C SER A 285 -7.11 3.47 8.25
N SER A 286 -7.25 3.31 9.56
CA SER A 286 -6.14 3.06 10.47
C SER A 286 -5.84 1.56 10.63
N ALA A 287 -6.53 0.69 9.88
CA ALA A 287 -6.20 -0.73 9.84
C ALA A 287 -4.88 -0.96 9.11
N ALA A 288 -3.96 -1.69 9.74
CA ALA A 288 -2.62 -1.93 9.22
C ALA A 288 -2.62 -2.61 7.85
N ALA A 289 -3.35 -3.73 7.71
CA ALA A 289 -3.44 -4.48 6.45
C ALA A 289 -3.99 -3.62 5.30
N GLU A 290 -5.02 -2.82 5.57
CA GLU A 290 -5.64 -1.96 4.55
C GLU A 290 -4.66 -0.89 4.08
N MET A 291 -4.07 -0.12 5.00
CA MET A 291 -3.15 0.96 4.64
C MET A 291 -1.91 0.44 3.89
N VAL A 292 -1.32 -0.68 4.33
CA VAL A 292 -0.16 -1.27 3.64
C VAL A 292 -0.57 -1.78 2.25
N THR A 293 -1.76 -2.35 2.10
CA THR A 293 -2.31 -2.77 0.80
C THR A 293 -2.49 -1.59 -0.15
N LEU A 294 -3.06 -0.48 0.33
CA LEU A 294 -3.23 0.74 -0.47
C LEU A 294 -1.87 1.34 -0.87
N CYS A 295 -0.88 1.38 0.04
CA CYS A 295 0.48 1.81 -0.27
C CYS A 295 1.13 0.92 -1.34
N ALA A 296 0.98 -0.41 -1.22
CA ALA A 296 1.48 -1.34 -2.20
C ALA A 296 0.79 -1.12 -3.57
N ALA A 297 -0.54 -0.94 -3.59
CA ALA A 297 -1.27 -0.66 -4.81
C ALA A 297 -0.85 0.68 -5.47
N SER A 298 -0.54 1.70 -4.67
CA SER A 298 0.00 2.98 -5.15
C SER A 298 1.46 2.93 -5.59
N GLY A 299 2.12 1.77 -5.48
CA GLY A 299 3.46 1.53 -6.01
C GLY A 299 4.61 1.82 -5.05
N PHE A 300 4.35 1.93 -3.75
CA PHE A 300 5.41 2.02 -2.72
C PHE A 300 6.10 0.67 -2.53
N ALA A 301 7.44 0.69 -2.43
CA ALA A 301 8.26 -0.52 -2.50
C ALA A 301 8.80 -0.96 -1.12
N ALA A 302 8.89 -0.03 -0.17
CA ALA A 302 9.30 -0.28 1.20
C ALA A 302 8.33 0.38 2.18
N HIS A 303 8.14 -0.24 3.34
CA HIS A 303 7.20 0.20 4.36
C HIS A 303 7.92 0.24 5.71
N PHE A 304 7.89 1.38 6.39
CA PHE A 304 8.23 1.44 7.81
C PHE A 304 6.98 1.13 8.63
N PHE A 305 7.09 0.14 9.51
CA PHE A 305 6.00 -0.34 10.34
C PHE A 305 6.41 -0.37 11.82
N PRO A 306 6.47 0.78 12.50
CA PRO A 306 6.69 0.81 13.95
C PRO A 306 5.51 0.19 14.69
N THR A 307 5.79 -0.66 15.67
CA THR A 307 4.79 -1.34 16.50
C THR A 307 5.32 -1.49 17.93
N GLY A 308 4.47 -1.31 18.94
CA GLY A 308 4.84 -1.42 20.35
C GLY A 308 4.52 -2.78 20.98
N GLN A 309 3.65 -3.58 20.36
CA GLN A 309 3.05 -4.76 21.01
C GLN A 309 3.19 -6.07 20.22
N GLY A 310 4.10 -6.12 19.24
CA GLY A 310 4.37 -7.36 18.49
C GLY A 310 3.30 -7.69 17.44
N ASN A 311 2.68 -6.66 16.86
CA ASN A 311 1.73 -6.80 15.76
C ASN A 311 2.31 -7.65 14.60
N VAL A 312 1.50 -8.57 14.07
CA VAL A 312 1.91 -9.64 13.13
C VAL A 312 1.66 -9.33 11.65
N ILE A 313 1.27 -8.09 11.33
CA ILE A 313 0.99 -7.63 9.96
C ILE A 313 2.28 -7.49 9.16
#